data_AF-A0A958WPZ1-F1
#
_entry.id   AF-A0A958WPZ1-F1
#
_cell.length_a   1.000
_cell.length_b   1.000
_cell.length_c   1.000
_cell.angle_alpha   90.00
_cell.angle_beta   90.00
_cell.angle_gamma   90.00
#
_symmetry.space_group_name_H-M   'P 1'
#
loop_
_entity.id
_entity.type
_entity.pdbx_description
1 polymer ?
#
loop_
_entity_poly.entity_id
_entity_poly.type
_entity_poly.pdbx_seq_one_letter_code
_entity_poly.pdbx_strand_id
1 'polypeptide(L)'
;GWFFNDVSGIETTQILQYANRAIQLAEETTESELNRFFKEKLSGIRSNITVYGTGEDIYARWVEPQRLSLTQVGMHYAVNALFEDEEKLITVLNYDCQSEVLERQKAGDMILLAGITKVISRVTLSQKSFSFAIIYMGNHHLVGGTSDNTSKDWFAILRKSMVFNFEKGNLSEIIDIIKENFTRKAFSFHQLFKDQQFKLINLVIEDKMQNALATYESIYDSTYSILNLMRTNHLSLPGLLENNLLTVFQYKLEEIFEGNGDPIQISRLQRYTDEVCKWDAEVKTDRISYLASKKIMHLVNLFPENANKAELIANLDETLRLLSKIKVTPDIEALQELIFRKLKNNDLTKDEADPVNKLAKLIEIEIN
;
A
#
# COMPACT_ATOMS: atom_id res chain seq x y z
N GLY A 1 30.07 -13.30 13.18
CA GLY A 1 30.63 -14.36 14.03
C GLY A 1 29.68 -14.61 15.18
N TRP A 2 29.66 -15.82 15.71
CA TRP A 2 28.71 -16.19 16.74
C TRP A 2 29.43 -16.83 17.93
N PHE A 3 29.23 -16.25 19.10
CA PHE A 3 29.84 -16.68 20.35
C PHE A 3 28.71 -16.62 21.38
N PHE A 4 28.21 -17.79 21.82
CA PHE A 4 27.28 -18.02 22.94
C PHE A 4 25.75 -18.15 22.76
N ASN A 5 25.12 -18.03 21.59
CA ASN A 5 23.64 -18.30 21.53
C ASN A 5 23.35 -19.80 21.27
N ASP A 6 22.06 -20.14 21.20
CA ASP A 6 21.54 -21.40 20.65
C ASP A 6 21.38 -21.40 19.12
N VAL A 7 21.45 -22.56 18.45
CA VAL A 7 21.40 -22.61 16.97
C VAL A 7 20.08 -22.12 16.39
N SER A 8 19.02 -22.13 17.21
CA SER A 8 17.72 -21.56 16.87
C SER A 8 17.61 -20.05 17.09
N GLY A 9 18.66 -19.41 17.63
CA GLY A 9 18.71 -17.98 17.88
C GLY A 9 18.58 -17.15 16.60
N ILE A 10 18.03 -15.93 16.72
CA ILE A 10 17.77 -15.05 15.59
C ILE A 10 19.09 -14.65 14.89
N GLU A 11 20.13 -14.32 15.66
CA GLU A 11 21.44 -13.96 15.11
C GLU A 11 22.10 -15.15 14.40
N THR A 12 21.96 -16.35 14.95
CA THR A 12 22.48 -17.58 14.32
C THR A 12 21.80 -17.85 13.02
N THR A 13 20.47 -17.79 13.02
CA THR A 13 19.67 -18.03 11.83
C THR A 13 20.04 -17.03 10.73
N GLN A 14 20.30 -15.77 11.09
CA GLN A 14 20.80 -14.76 10.17
C GLN A 14 22.20 -15.09 9.62
N ILE A 15 23.14 -15.55 10.45
CA ILE A 15 24.46 -16.00 9.98
C ILE A 15 24.33 -17.19 9.02
N LEU A 16 23.44 -18.15 9.33
CA LEU A 16 23.15 -19.26 8.46
C LEU A 16 22.54 -18.80 7.12
N GLN A 17 21.71 -17.76 7.11
CA GLN A 17 21.22 -17.13 5.87
C GLN A 17 22.35 -16.53 5.04
N TYR A 18 23.33 -15.89 5.66
CA TYR A 18 24.51 -15.39 4.94
C TYR A 18 25.37 -16.53 4.38
N ALA A 19 25.61 -17.58 5.16
CA ALA A 19 26.31 -18.77 4.70
C ALA A 19 25.57 -19.44 3.53
N ASN A 20 24.25 -19.56 3.65
CA ASN A 20 23.37 -20.07 2.60
C ASN A 20 23.48 -19.26 1.31
N ARG A 21 23.50 -17.91 1.40
CA ARG A 21 23.67 -17.05 0.23
C ARG A 21 25.05 -17.22 -0.43
N ALA A 22 26.11 -17.34 0.37
CA ALA A 22 27.45 -17.59 -0.15
C ALA A 22 27.54 -18.95 -0.86
N ILE A 23 26.97 -20.00 -0.24
CA ILE A 23 26.83 -21.33 -0.83
C ILE A 23 26.07 -21.23 -2.16
N GLN A 24 24.90 -20.59 -2.17
CA GLN A 24 24.09 -20.44 -3.38
C GLN A 24 24.89 -19.80 -4.53
N LEU A 25 25.61 -18.70 -4.26
CA LEU A 25 26.43 -18.02 -5.28
C LEU A 25 27.59 -18.89 -5.79
N ALA A 26 28.19 -19.70 -4.91
CA ALA A 26 29.25 -20.63 -5.30
C ALA A 26 28.70 -21.81 -6.13
N GLU A 27 27.54 -22.35 -5.78
CA GLU A 27 26.84 -23.39 -6.56
C GLU A 27 26.34 -22.86 -7.91
N GLU A 28 26.02 -21.57 -8.04
CA GLU A 28 25.63 -20.94 -9.32
C GLU A 28 26.82 -20.78 -10.29
N THR A 29 28.05 -20.79 -9.79
CA THR A 29 29.29 -20.56 -10.58
C THR A 29 30.18 -21.79 -10.68
N THR A 30 29.86 -22.87 -9.96
CA THR A 30 30.64 -24.12 -9.93
C THR A 30 29.72 -25.33 -9.93
N GLU A 31 30.23 -26.51 -10.27
CA GLU A 31 29.47 -27.78 -10.22
C GLU A 31 29.45 -28.41 -8.80
N SER A 32 29.71 -27.62 -7.76
CA SER A 32 29.82 -28.12 -6.39
C SER A 32 28.45 -28.25 -5.72
N GLU A 33 28.20 -29.31 -4.96
CA GLU A 33 26.98 -29.48 -4.13
C GLU A 33 27.20 -29.01 -2.68
N LEU A 34 27.64 -27.77 -2.50
CA LEU A 34 28.05 -27.24 -1.19
C LEU A 34 26.92 -27.22 -0.16
N ASN A 35 25.66 -27.03 -0.57
CA ASN A 35 24.50 -27.02 0.33
C ASN A 35 24.30 -28.39 1.00
N ARG A 36 24.53 -29.48 0.26
CA ARG A 36 24.42 -30.83 0.78
C ARG A 36 25.43 -31.06 1.89
N PHE A 37 26.71 -30.81 1.61
CA PHE A 37 27.77 -30.97 2.61
C PHE A 37 27.60 -30.02 3.81
N PHE A 38 27.06 -28.83 3.59
CA PHE A 38 26.77 -27.89 4.67
C PHE A 38 25.69 -28.42 5.61
N LYS A 39 24.58 -28.96 5.08
CA LYS A 39 23.53 -29.62 5.89
C LYS A 39 24.06 -30.80 6.69
N GLU A 40 24.86 -31.66 6.05
CA GLU A 40 25.47 -32.81 6.71
C GLU A 40 26.30 -32.37 7.93
N LYS A 41 27.06 -31.27 7.82
CA LYS A 41 27.77 -30.70 8.98
C LYS A 41 26.84 -30.12 10.05
N LEU A 42 25.73 -29.50 9.66
CA LEU A 42 24.75 -28.93 10.60
C LEU A 42 23.95 -29.99 11.36
N SER A 43 23.78 -31.19 10.79
CA SER A 43 23.07 -32.31 11.45
C SER A 43 23.68 -32.69 12.81
N GLY A 44 24.99 -32.48 12.98
CA GLY A 44 25.71 -32.74 14.23
C GLY A 44 25.50 -31.68 15.32
N ILE A 45 24.91 -30.54 14.99
CA ILE A 45 24.68 -29.42 15.92
C ILE A 45 23.25 -29.55 16.46
N ARG A 46 23.07 -29.61 17.78
CA ARG A 46 21.73 -29.68 18.40
C ARG A 46 21.37 -28.35 19.04
N SER A 47 20.10 -27.98 18.92
CA SER A 47 19.53 -26.89 19.71
C SER A 47 19.34 -27.33 21.16
N ASN A 48 19.56 -26.39 22.08
CA ASN A 48 19.17 -26.45 23.48
C ASN A 48 17.64 -26.51 23.65
N ILE A 49 16.87 -26.15 22.61
CA ILE A 49 15.41 -26.22 22.59
C ILE A 49 14.99 -27.45 21.76
N THR A 50 14.47 -28.46 22.45
CA THR A 50 14.16 -29.78 21.88
C THR A 50 13.22 -29.74 20.67
N VAL A 51 12.27 -28.80 20.62
CA VAL A 51 11.30 -28.69 19.51
C VAL A 51 11.93 -28.24 18.18
N TYR A 52 13.12 -27.65 18.24
CA TYR A 52 13.84 -27.17 17.05
C TYR A 52 14.82 -28.19 16.49
N GLY A 53 15.17 -29.24 17.26
CA GLY A 53 15.97 -30.35 16.76
C GLY A 53 17.42 -29.97 16.50
N THR A 54 17.90 -30.28 15.30
CA THR A 54 19.29 -30.06 14.86
C THR A 54 19.46 -28.76 14.07
N GLY A 55 20.70 -28.36 13.83
CA GLY A 55 21.04 -27.26 12.94
C GLY A 55 20.55 -27.51 11.52
N GLU A 56 20.49 -28.77 11.07
CA GLU A 56 19.89 -29.13 9.78
C GLU A 56 18.38 -28.86 9.76
N ASP A 57 17.66 -29.24 10.81
CA ASP A 57 16.22 -28.99 10.94
C ASP A 57 15.91 -27.49 10.92
N ILE A 58 16.69 -26.71 11.65
CA ILE A 58 16.60 -25.25 11.70
C ILE A 58 16.91 -24.64 10.33
N TYR A 59 17.98 -25.10 9.69
CA TYR A 59 18.39 -24.61 8.37
C TYR A 59 17.32 -24.90 7.32
N ALA A 60 16.80 -26.12 7.27
CA ALA A 60 15.72 -26.50 6.36
C ALA A 60 14.43 -25.71 6.62
N ARG A 61 14.11 -25.42 7.89
CA ARG A 61 12.86 -24.74 8.27
C ARG A 61 12.91 -23.23 8.07
N TRP A 62 14.02 -22.57 8.38
CA TRP A 62 14.07 -21.10 8.48
C TRP A 62 15.08 -20.44 7.54
N VAL A 63 16.06 -21.19 7.01
CA VAL A 63 17.14 -20.64 6.19
C VAL A 63 16.94 -20.96 4.71
N GLU A 64 16.67 -22.23 4.36
CA GLU A 64 16.45 -22.63 2.97
C GLU A 64 15.28 -21.95 2.27
N PRO A 65 14.11 -21.75 2.92
CA PRO A 65 12.99 -21.06 2.29
C PRO A 65 13.32 -19.62 1.89
N GLN A 66 14.38 -19.04 2.49
CA GLN A 66 14.86 -17.69 2.17
C GLN A 66 15.85 -17.65 1.00
N ARG A 67 16.24 -18.79 0.40
CA ARG A 67 17.02 -18.79 -0.84
C ARG A 67 16.25 -18.02 -1.92
N LEU A 68 16.84 -16.94 -2.41
CA LEU A 68 16.32 -16.10 -3.48
C LEU A 68 16.85 -16.58 -4.83
N SER A 69 16.00 -17.19 -5.65
CA SER A 69 16.32 -17.47 -7.06
C SER A 69 15.84 -16.35 -7.98
N LEU A 70 16.48 -16.21 -9.15
CA LEU A 70 16.01 -15.28 -10.20
C LEU A 70 14.56 -15.56 -10.61
N THR A 71 14.11 -16.81 -10.53
CA THR A 71 12.70 -17.18 -10.75
C THR A 71 11.78 -16.63 -9.65
N GLN A 72 12.18 -16.63 -8.37
CA GLN A 72 11.41 -15.96 -7.31
C GLN A 72 11.32 -14.46 -7.58
N VAL A 73 12.44 -13.80 -7.89
CA VAL A 73 12.44 -12.37 -8.25
C VAL A 73 11.52 -12.10 -9.45
N GLY A 74 11.53 -12.98 -10.43
CA GLY A 74 10.62 -12.96 -11.56
C GLY A 74 9.14 -13.09 -11.19
N MET A 75 8.81 -13.93 -10.22
CA MET A 75 7.47 -13.98 -9.63
C MET A 75 7.13 -12.69 -8.89
N HIS A 76 8.13 -12.05 -8.25
CA HIS A 76 7.91 -10.75 -7.60
C HIS A 76 7.44 -9.71 -8.61
N TYR A 77 8.17 -9.63 -9.71
CA TYR A 77 7.80 -8.81 -10.85
C TYR A 77 6.38 -9.12 -11.33
N ALA A 78 6.07 -10.40 -11.59
CA ALA A 78 4.79 -10.80 -12.16
C ALA A 78 3.58 -10.43 -11.27
N VAL A 79 3.72 -10.53 -9.95
CA VAL A 79 2.64 -10.16 -9.01
C VAL A 79 2.52 -8.64 -8.87
N ASN A 80 3.61 -7.88 -8.92
CA ASN A 80 3.53 -6.41 -8.96
C ASN A 80 2.85 -5.94 -10.26
N ALA A 81 3.26 -6.51 -11.40
CA ALA A 81 2.68 -6.23 -12.72
C ALA A 81 1.20 -6.64 -12.86
N LEU A 82 0.65 -7.42 -11.91
CA LEU A 82 -0.78 -7.74 -11.87
C LEU A 82 -1.62 -6.48 -11.56
N PHE A 83 -1.09 -5.63 -10.68
CA PHE A 83 -1.81 -4.49 -10.08
C PHE A 83 -1.33 -3.12 -10.59
N GLU A 84 -0.15 -3.05 -11.20
CA GLU A 84 0.39 -1.82 -11.79
C GLU A 84 0.14 -1.84 -13.32
N ASP A 85 -0.56 -0.83 -13.84
CA ASP A 85 -1.08 -0.85 -15.21
C ASP A 85 -0.01 -0.62 -16.31
N GLU A 86 1.22 -0.19 -15.99
CA GLU A 86 2.11 0.40 -17.03
C GLU A 86 3.60 0.00 -17.06
N GLU A 87 4.14 -0.78 -16.11
CA GLU A 87 5.61 -0.94 -16.06
C GLU A 87 6.15 -2.19 -16.79
N LYS A 88 6.67 -1.97 -18.02
CA LYS A 88 7.47 -2.97 -18.77
C LYS A 88 8.85 -3.24 -18.14
N LEU A 89 9.31 -2.33 -17.28
CA LEU A 89 10.59 -2.35 -16.60
C LEU A 89 10.37 -1.98 -15.14
N ILE A 90 10.58 -2.93 -14.23
CA ILE A 90 10.50 -2.70 -12.78
C ILE A 90 11.84 -3.11 -12.18
N THR A 91 12.41 -2.24 -11.35
CA THR A 91 13.53 -2.63 -10.48
C THR A 91 12.96 -3.24 -9.21
N VAL A 92 13.23 -4.52 -8.98
CA VAL A 92 12.86 -5.22 -7.75
C VAL A 92 14.14 -5.47 -6.96
N LEU A 93 14.34 -4.72 -5.87
CA LEU A 93 15.56 -4.77 -5.05
C LEU A 93 16.83 -4.51 -5.89
N ASN A 94 17.70 -5.51 -6.04
CA ASN A 94 18.93 -5.47 -6.83
C ASN A 94 18.80 -6.16 -8.19
N TYR A 95 17.58 -6.24 -8.74
CA TYR A 95 17.29 -6.94 -9.98
C TYR A 95 16.46 -6.08 -10.91
N ASP A 96 16.88 -6.02 -12.17
CA ASP A 96 16.15 -5.38 -13.25
C ASP A 96 15.28 -6.44 -13.94
N CYS A 97 13.96 -6.21 -13.98
CA CYS A 97 13.00 -7.12 -14.60
C CYS A 97 12.42 -6.45 -15.85
N GLN A 98 12.57 -7.11 -17.00
CA GLN A 98 12.06 -6.64 -18.29
C GLN A 98 11.13 -7.67 -18.91
N SER A 99 9.90 -7.26 -19.23
CA SER A 99 8.97 -8.11 -19.98
C SER A 99 9.17 -7.95 -21.48
N GLU A 100 9.44 -9.06 -22.16
CA GLU A 100 9.46 -9.13 -23.63
C GLU A 100 8.06 -9.26 -24.21
N VAL A 101 7.21 -10.02 -23.51
CA VAL A 101 5.80 -10.24 -23.83
C VAL A 101 5.03 -10.11 -22.53
N LEU A 102 3.96 -9.32 -22.54
CA LEU A 102 3.06 -9.19 -21.40
C LEU A 102 1.63 -9.10 -21.94
N GLU A 103 0.78 -9.99 -21.46
CA GLU A 103 -0.64 -10.06 -21.79
C GLU A 103 -1.43 -9.93 -20.50
N ARG A 104 -2.34 -8.95 -20.45
CA ARG A 104 -3.19 -8.71 -19.30
C ARG A 104 -4.65 -8.67 -19.73
N GLN A 105 -5.48 -9.45 -19.05
CA GLN A 105 -6.94 -9.46 -19.24
C GLN A 105 -7.61 -9.21 -17.89
N LYS A 106 -8.62 -8.34 -17.87
CA LYS A 106 -9.37 -7.98 -16.67
C LYS A 106 -10.86 -8.17 -16.92
N ALA A 107 -11.54 -8.86 -16.01
CA ALA A 107 -12.99 -9.07 -16.03
C ALA A 107 -13.54 -8.98 -14.59
N GLY A 108 -14.18 -7.86 -14.27
CA GLY A 108 -14.56 -7.54 -12.89
C GLY A 108 -13.32 -7.50 -11.98
N ASP A 109 -13.37 -8.24 -10.87
CA ASP A 109 -12.27 -8.40 -9.91
C ASP A 109 -11.20 -9.39 -10.38
N MET A 110 -11.45 -10.14 -11.46
CA MET A 110 -10.53 -11.15 -11.96
C MET A 110 -9.49 -10.53 -12.88
N ILE A 111 -8.25 -10.96 -12.74
CA ILE A 111 -7.12 -10.53 -13.58
C ILE A 111 -6.34 -11.77 -14.00
N LEU A 112 -6.17 -11.95 -15.31
CA LEU A 112 -5.23 -12.89 -15.91
C LEU A 112 -4.02 -12.10 -16.41
N LEU A 113 -2.83 -12.50 -15.99
CA LEU A 113 -1.56 -11.95 -16.44
C LEU A 113 -0.64 -13.07 -16.89
N ALA A 114 -0.13 -12.99 -18.11
CA ALA A 114 0.87 -13.93 -18.60
C ALA A 114 1.98 -13.18 -19.35
N GLY A 115 3.22 -13.65 -19.22
CA GLY A 115 4.32 -13.01 -19.94
C GLY A 115 5.58 -13.85 -20.05
N ILE A 116 6.55 -13.29 -20.78
CA ILE A 116 7.94 -13.74 -20.83
C ILE A 116 8.79 -12.61 -20.28
N THR A 117 9.48 -12.87 -19.18
CA THR A 117 10.27 -11.88 -18.47
C THR A 117 11.72 -12.32 -18.39
N LYS A 118 12.61 -11.35 -18.60
CA LYS A 118 14.04 -11.45 -18.37
C LYS A 118 14.38 -10.71 -17.07
N VAL A 119 15.05 -11.41 -16.16
CA VAL A 119 15.54 -10.86 -14.88
C VAL A 119 17.06 -10.80 -14.92
N ILE A 120 17.61 -9.65 -14.55
CA ILE A 120 19.04 -9.38 -14.57
C ILE A 120 19.45 -8.95 -13.16
N SER A 121 20.44 -9.61 -12.55
CA SER A 121 21.01 -9.17 -11.28
C SER A 121 21.95 -7.99 -11.51
N ARG A 122 21.78 -6.90 -10.75
CA ARG A 122 22.68 -5.74 -10.78
C ARG A 122 24.04 -6.00 -10.12
N VAL A 123 24.12 -7.03 -9.29
CA VAL A 123 25.34 -7.37 -8.52
C VAL A 123 26.19 -8.37 -9.28
N THR A 124 25.60 -9.49 -9.71
CA THR A 124 26.34 -10.58 -10.38
C THR A 124 26.28 -10.48 -11.90
N LEU A 125 25.44 -9.60 -12.45
CA LEU A 125 25.12 -9.50 -13.88
C LEU A 125 24.52 -10.79 -14.48
N SER A 126 24.18 -11.78 -13.64
CA SER A 126 23.52 -13.01 -14.07
C SER A 126 22.13 -12.69 -14.62
N GLN A 127 21.79 -13.27 -15.75
CA GLN A 127 20.50 -13.11 -16.40
C GLN A 127 19.75 -14.44 -16.47
N LYS A 128 18.43 -14.40 -16.29
CA LYS A 128 17.55 -15.54 -16.52
C LYS A 128 16.25 -15.07 -17.15
N SER A 129 15.83 -15.75 -18.21
CA SER A 129 14.49 -15.59 -18.78
C SER A 129 13.59 -16.75 -18.36
N PHE A 130 12.31 -16.46 -18.15
CA PHE A 130 11.28 -17.46 -17.88
C PHE A 130 9.93 -16.94 -18.41
N SER A 131 9.01 -17.85 -18.66
CA SER A 131 7.62 -17.52 -18.89
C SER A 131 6.79 -17.71 -17.61
N PHE A 132 5.73 -16.95 -17.46
CA PHE A 132 4.83 -17.03 -16.32
C PHE A 132 3.38 -16.84 -16.74
N ALA A 133 2.48 -17.34 -15.90
CA ALA A 133 1.05 -17.10 -15.97
C ALA A 133 0.50 -17.01 -14.54
N ILE A 134 -0.38 -16.05 -14.30
CA ILE A 134 -1.02 -15.76 -13.03
C ILE A 134 -2.48 -15.47 -13.29
N ILE A 135 -3.36 -16.11 -12.53
CA ILE A 135 -4.76 -15.74 -12.44
C ILE A 135 -5.10 -15.34 -11.01
N TYR A 136 -5.62 -14.12 -10.88
CA TYR A 136 -6.22 -13.58 -9.67
C TYR A 136 -7.73 -13.61 -9.81
N MET A 137 -8.40 -14.18 -8.81
CA MET A 137 -9.85 -14.45 -8.82
C MET A 137 -10.58 -13.62 -7.76
N GLY A 138 -9.94 -12.58 -7.23
CA GLY A 138 -10.47 -11.75 -6.14
C GLY A 138 -10.04 -12.20 -4.75
N ASN A 139 -10.20 -11.30 -3.78
CA ASN A 139 -9.79 -11.47 -2.39
C ASN A 139 -8.33 -11.94 -2.27
N HIS A 140 -8.09 -13.15 -1.76
CA HIS A 140 -6.75 -13.74 -1.64
C HIS A 140 -6.53 -14.90 -2.62
N HIS A 141 -7.48 -15.14 -3.54
CA HIS A 141 -7.42 -16.26 -4.46
C HIS A 141 -6.54 -15.91 -5.65
N LEU A 142 -5.33 -16.46 -5.63
CA LEU A 142 -4.34 -16.31 -6.67
C LEU A 142 -3.72 -17.67 -6.98
N VAL A 143 -3.59 -17.98 -8.26
CA VAL A 143 -2.90 -19.16 -8.77
C VAL A 143 -1.92 -18.70 -9.84
N GLY A 144 -0.65 -19.03 -9.67
CA GLY A 144 0.37 -18.69 -10.65
C GLY A 144 1.40 -19.78 -10.83
N GLY A 145 2.14 -19.69 -11.92
CA GLY A 145 3.20 -20.62 -12.27
C GLY A 145 4.31 -19.93 -13.05
N THR A 146 5.48 -20.58 -13.08
CA THR A 146 6.60 -20.20 -13.95
C THR A 146 7.10 -21.41 -14.75
N SER A 147 7.71 -21.16 -15.90
CA SER A 147 8.37 -22.17 -16.74
C SER A 147 9.69 -21.62 -17.29
N ASP A 148 10.71 -22.47 -17.37
CA ASP A 148 11.97 -22.11 -18.04
C ASP A 148 11.81 -22.11 -19.58
N ASN A 149 10.68 -22.58 -20.12
CA ASN A 149 10.38 -22.48 -21.54
C ASN A 149 10.01 -21.04 -21.92
N THR A 150 10.84 -20.41 -22.75
CA THR A 150 10.66 -19.04 -23.25
C THR A 150 10.38 -18.97 -24.75
N SER A 151 9.95 -20.08 -25.37
CA SER A 151 9.56 -20.10 -26.77
C SER A 151 8.32 -19.23 -27.01
N LYS A 152 8.45 -18.24 -27.90
CA LYS A 152 7.37 -17.29 -28.22
C LYS A 152 6.19 -17.99 -28.88
N ASP A 153 6.44 -19.01 -29.70
CA ASP A 153 5.37 -19.77 -30.38
C ASP A 153 4.58 -20.62 -29.40
N TRP A 154 5.28 -21.36 -28.52
CA TRP A 154 4.65 -22.13 -27.44
C TRP A 154 3.83 -21.23 -26.52
N PHE A 155 4.41 -20.10 -26.10
CA PHE A 155 3.74 -19.14 -25.25
C PHE A 155 2.52 -18.51 -25.96
N ALA A 156 2.61 -18.20 -27.25
CA ALA A 156 1.50 -17.64 -28.00
C ALA A 156 0.29 -18.60 -28.11
N ILE A 157 0.53 -19.90 -28.21
CA ILE A 157 -0.52 -20.94 -28.19
C ILE A 157 -1.23 -20.95 -26.83
N LEU A 158 -0.46 -21.05 -25.74
CA LEU A 158 -1.02 -21.06 -24.39
C LEU A 158 -1.73 -19.76 -24.05
N ARG A 159 -1.14 -18.61 -24.42
CA ARG A 159 -1.76 -17.29 -24.24
C ARG A 159 -3.13 -17.24 -24.90
N LYS A 160 -3.24 -17.64 -26.18
CA LYS A 160 -4.53 -17.66 -26.89
C LYS A 160 -5.55 -18.55 -26.18
N SER A 161 -5.13 -19.72 -25.71
CA SER A 161 -6.01 -20.64 -24.96
C SER A 161 -6.47 -20.04 -23.62
N MET A 162 -5.56 -19.45 -22.85
CA MET A 162 -5.88 -18.83 -21.56
C MET A 162 -6.82 -17.63 -21.73
N VAL A 163 -6.57 -16.76 -22.71
CA VAL A 163 -7.45 -15.60 -23.01
C VAL A 163 -8.85 -16.08 -23.40
N PHE A 164 -8.95 -17.06 -24.30
CA PHE A 164 -10.24 -17.62 -24.72
C PHE A 164 -11.03 -18.22 -23.55
N ASN A 165 -10.37 -18.97 -22.66
CA ASN A 165 -11.03 -19.53 -21.48
C ASN A 165 -11.39 -18.44 -20.46
N PHE A 166 -10.60 -17.39 -20.35
CA PHE A 166 -10.87 -16.25 -19.46
C PHE A 166 -12.12 -15.49 -19.89
N GLU A 167 -12.25 -15.19 -21.19
CA GLU A 167 -13.45 -14.55 -21.76
C GLU A 167 -14.72 -15.39 -21.55
N LYS A 168 -14.59 -16.72 -21.54
CA LYS A 168 -15.69 -17.65 -21.28
C LYS A 168 -15.95 -17.91 -19.79
N GLY A 169 -15.14 -17.36 -18.89
CA GLY A 169 -15.23 -17.63 -17.46
C GLY A 169 -14.84 -19.05 -17.04
N ASN A 170 -14.13 -19.81 -17.88
CA ASN A 170 -13.72 -21.17 -17.58
C ASN A 170 -12.40 -21.20 -16.81
N LEU A 171 -12.47 -20.89 -15.52
CA LEU A 171 -11.30 -20.76 -14.64
C LEU A 171 -10.57 -22.09 -14.42
N SER A 172 -11.29 -23.22 -14.41
CA SER A 172 -10.70 -24.56 -14.21
C SER A 172 -9.69 -24.88 -15.29
N GLU A 173 -10.04 -24.67 -16.57
CA GLU A 173 -9.12 -24.90 -17.69
C GLU A 173 -7.89 -23.98 -17.61
N ILE A 174 -8.04 -22.73 -17.16
CA ILE A 174 -6.88 -21.84 -16.98
C ILE A 174 -5.96 -22.37 -15.89
N ILE A 175 -6.52 -22.82 -14.77
CA ILE A 175 -5.76 -23.40 -13.66
C ILE A 175 -5.03 -24.66 -14.13
N ASP A 176 -5.67 -25.52 -14.92
CA ASP A 176 -5.06 -26.73 -15.45
C ASP A 176 -3.95 -26.40 -16.46
N ILE A 177 -4.17 -25.45 -17.37
CA ILE A 177 -3.12 -24.92 -18.25
C ILE A 177 -1.92 -24.43 -17.42
N ILE A 178 -2.15 -23.66 -16.36
CA ILE A 178 -1.08 -23.16 -15.48
C ILE A 178 -0.33 -24.33 -14.83
N LYS A 179 -1.05 -25.29 -14.26
CA LYS A 179 -0.45 -26.45 -13.56
C LYS A 179 0.35 -27.36 -14.49
N GLU A 180 -0.12 -27.58 -15.72
CA GLU A 180 0.52 -28.47 -16.68
C GLU A 180 1.75 -27.83 -17.34
N ASN A 181 1.70 -26.53 -17.62
CA ASN A 181 2.69 -25.85 -18.47
C ASN A 181 3.70 -25.00 -17.68
N PHE A 182 3.34 -24.59 -16.46
CA PHE A 182 4.13 -23.70 -15.61
C PHE A 182 4.50 -24.36 -14.27
N THR A 183 5.05 -25.56 -14.36
CA THR A 183 5.33 -26.50 -13.26
C THR A 183 6.51 -26.14 -12.36
N ARG A 184 7.40 -25.21 -12.78
CA ARG A 184 8.67 -24.95 -12.10
C ARG A 184 8.47 -24.43 -10.67
N LYS A 185 7.46 -23.58 -10.47
CA LYS A 185 6.98 -23.09 -9.18
C LYS A 185 5.51 -22.71 -9.31
N ALA A 186 4.60 -23.58 -8.87
CA ALA A 186 3.22 -23.20 -8.65
C ALA A 186 3.13 -22.37 -7.35
N PHE A 187 2.38 -21.28 -7.36
CA PHE A 187 2.22 -20.46 -6.17
C PHE A 187 0.79 -19.94 -5.94
N SER A 188 0.49 -19.80 -4.66
CA SER A 188 -0.70 -19.17 -4.11
C SER A 188 -0.31 -17.96 -3.25
N PHE A 189 -1.30 -17.25 -2.72
CA PHE A 189 -1.09 -16.13 -1.79
C PHE A 189 -0.06 -16.42 -0.69
N HIS A 190 -0.11 -17.61 -0.06
CA HIS A 190 0.78 -17.99 1.04
C HIS A 190 2.25 -18.13 0.64
N GLN A 191 2.53 -18.30 -0.65
CA GLN A 191 3.87 -18.45 -1.21
C GLN A 191 4.44 -17.14 -1.78
N LEU A 192 3.66 -16.06 -1.77
CA LEU A 192 4.15 -14.71 -2.04
C LEU A 192 5.05 -14.21 -0.91
N PHE A 193 5.97 -13.29 -1.20
CA PHE A 193 6.69 -12.59 -0.13
C PHE A 193 5.76 -11.72 0.69
N LYS A 194 6.18 -11.43 1.94
CA LYS A 194 5.38 -10.66 2.89
C LYS A 194 4.96 -9.30 2.36
N ASP A 195 5.84 -8.59 1.67
CA ASP A 195 5.51 -7.29 1.09
C ASP A 195 4.42 -7.40 0.02
N GLN A 196 4.38 -8.51 -0.72
CA GLN A 196 3.35 -8.74 -1.74
C GLN A 196 2.04 -9.22 -1.16
N GLN A 197 2.10 -10.08 -0.14
CA GLN A 197 0.92 -10.43 0.65
C GLN A 197 0.26 -9.17 1.18
N PHE A 198 1.07 -8.26 1.73
CA PHE A 198 0.61 -6.98 2.27
C PHE A 198 0.03 -6.07 1.19
N LYS A 199 0.70 -5.91 0.04
CA LYS A 199 0.16 -5.14 -1.11
C LYS A 199 -1.19 -5.68 -1.59
N LEU A 200 -1.29 -6.99 -1.81
CA LEU A 200 -2.52 -7.63 -2.29
C LEU A 200 -3.66 -7.46 -1.26
N ILE A 201 -3.37 -7.68 0.03
CA ILE A 201 -4.34 -7.45 1.10
C ILE A 201 -4.80 -6.00 1.13
N ASN A 202 -3.89 -5.03 1.07
CA ASN A 202 -4.26 -3.62 1.15
C ASN A 202 -5.14 -3.20 -0.03
N LEU A 203 -4.84 -3.68 -1.25
CA LEU A 203 -5.67 -3.41 -2.42
C LEU A 203 -7.11 -3.94 -2.23
N VAL A 204 -7.25 -5.15 -1.69
CA VAL A 204 -8.57 -5.72 -1.38
C VAL A 204 -9.26 -4.93 -0.28
N ILE A 205 -8.55 -4.56 0.79
CA ILE A 205 -9.10 -3.80 1.90
C ILE A 205 -9.57 -2.42 1.42
N GLU A 206 -8.77 -1.74 0.60
CA GLU A 206 -9.12 -0.43 0.02
C GLU A 206 -10.42 -0.51 -0.78
N ASP A 207 -10.56 -1.49 -1.67
CA ASP A 207 -11.81 -1.73 -2.41
C ASP A 207 -13.00 -1.97 -1.47
N LYS A 208 -12.85 -2.84 -0.47
CA LYS A 208 -13.94 -3.13 0.48
C LYS A 208 -14.29 -1.92 1.35
N MET A 209 -13.31 -1.12 1.74
CA MET A 209 -13.52 0.11 2.49
C MET A 209 -14.32 1.13 1.67
N GLN A 210 -13.95 1.33 0.40
CA GLN A 210 -14.70 2.25 -0.49
C GLN A 210 -16.16 1.80 -0.67
N ASN A 211 -16.40 0.51 -0.89
CA ASN A 211 -17.76 -0.04 -1.00
C ASN A 211 -18.56 0.10 0.31
N ALA A 212 -17.92 -0.12 1.46
CA ALA A 212 -18.55 0.06 2.76
C ALA A 212 -18.94 1.53 3.01
N LEU A 213 -18.06 2.47 2.65
CA LEU A 213 -18.31 3.91 2.77
C LEU A 213 -19.48 4.37 1.89
N ALA A 214 -19.53 3.94 0.63
CA ALA A 214 -20.67 4.23 -0.25
C ALA A 214 -21.99 3.69 0.32
N THR A 215 -21.96 2.50 0.93
CA THR A 215 -23.13 1.91 1.60
C THR A 215 -23.54 2.74 2.82
N TYR A 216 -22.58 3.16 3.65
CA TYR A 216 -22.85 4.01 4.80
C TYR A 216 -23.42 5.37 4.42
N GLU A 217 -22.94 5.97 3.33
CA GLU A 217 -23.51 7.22 2.79
C GLU A 217 -24.94 7.03 2.31
N SER A 218 -25.24 5.93 1.61
CA SER A 218 -26.61 5.63 1.17
C SER A 218 -27.59 5.48 2.35
N ILE A 219 -27.16 4.80 3.42
CA ILE A 219 -27.95 4.68 4.65
C ILE A 219 -28.15 6.05 5.30
N TYR A 220 -27.10 6.85 5.40
CA TYR A 220 -27.16 8.20 5.94
C TYR A 220 -28.16 9.06 5.16
N ASP A 221 -28.05 9.14 3.84
CA ASP A 221 -28.91 9.99 3.01
C ASP A 221 -30.38 9.60 3.10
N SER A 222 -30.67 8.30 3.14
CA SER A 222 -32.03 7.79 3.24
C SER A 222 -32.68 7.97 4.63
N THR A 223 -31.87 8.07 5.69
CA THR A 223 -32.36 8.11 7.09
C THR A 223 -32.19 9.47 7.77
N TYR A 224 -31.42 10.39 7.20
CA TYR A 224 -31.09 11.67 7.83
C TYR A 224 -32.32 12.49 8.24
N SER A 225 -33.32 12.58 7.36
CA SER A 225 -34.52 13.40 7.61
C SER A 225 -35.33 12.88 8.81
N ILE A 226 -35.51 11.56 8.92
CA ILE A 226 -36.24 10.96 10.04
C ILE A 226 -35.44 11.04 11.34
N LEU A 227 -34.12 10.82 11.31
CA LEU A 227 -33.27 11.00 12.49
C LEU A 227 -33.33 12.44 12.98
N ASN A 228 -33.30 13.42 12.07
CA ASN A 228 -33.39 14.82 12.44
C ASN A 228 -34.76 15.18 13.06
N LEU A 229 -35.85 14.60 12.55
CA LEU A 229 -37.17 14.70 13.18
C LEU A 229 -37.17 14.09 14.59
N MET A 230 -36.59 12.90 14.76
CA MET A 230 -36.48 12.25 16.08
C MET A 230 -35.70 13.12 17.07
N ARG A 231 -34.53 13.65 16.67
CA ARG A 231 -33.72 14.56 17.49
C ARG A 231 -34.50 15.81 17.90
N THR A 232 -35.21 16.43 16.96
CA THR A 232 -35.98 17.68 17.20
C THR A 232 -37.15 17.44 18.16
N ASN A 233 -37.71 16.23 18.17
CA ASN A 233 -38.78 15.81 19.07
C ASN A 233 -38.27 15.09 20.33
N HIS A 234 -36.96 15.14 20.61
CA HIS A 234 -36.33 14.48 21.76
C HIS A 234 -36.63 12.98 21.89
N LEU A 235 -36.77 12.29 20.76
CA LEU A 235 -36.98 10.83 20.70
C LEU A 235 -35.64 10.10 20.73
N SER A 236 -35.64 8.88 21.29
CA SER A 236 -34.46 8.02 21.34
C SER A 236 -34.05 7.55 19.93
N LEU A 237 -32.81 7.86 19.53
CA LEU A 237 -32.28 7.43 18.24
C LEU A 237 -31.94 5.94 18.25
N PRO A 238 -32.21 5.20 17.16
CA PRO A 238 -31.71 3.83 17.03
C PRO A 238 -30.18 3.85 16.92
N GLY A 239 -29.48 3.21 17.87
CA GLY A 239 -28.02 3.30 17.96
C GLY A 239 -27.25 2.87 16.69
N LEU A 240 -27.80 1.95 15.89
CA LEU A 240 -27.17 1.56 14.62
C LEU A 240 -27.17 2.69 13.58
N LEU A 241 -28.25 3.47 13.52
CA LEU A 241 -28.38 4.61 12.59
C LEU A 241 -27.60 5.83 13.09
N GLU A 242 -27.58 6.04 14.40
CA GLU A 242 -26.74 7.06 15.03
C GLU A 242 -25.25 6.78 14.75
N ASN A 243 -24.78 5.55 14.99
CA ASN A 243 -23.40 5.14 14.70
C ASN A 243 -23.05 5.30 13.21
N ASN A 244 -23.97 4.97 12.30
CA ASN A 244 -23.77 5.19 10.87
C ASN A 244 -23.57 6.69 10.55
N LEU A 245 -24.42 7.56 11.10
CA LEU A 245 -24.33 9.01 10.93
C LEU A 245 -23.01 9.57 11.48
N LEU A 246 -22.60 9.17 12.69
CA LEU A 246 -21.31 9.56 13.28
C LEU A 246 -20.13 9.09 12.42
N THR A 247 -20.21 7.88 11.88
CA THR A 247 -19.18 7.32 10.98
C THR A 247 -19.07 8.13 9.69
N VAL A 248 -20.20 8.54 9.10
CA VAL A 248 -20.21 9.38 7.90
C VAL A 248 -19.62 10.76 8.19
N PHE A 249 -19.92 11.38 9.33
CA PHE A 249 -19.31 12.66 9.71
C PHE A 249 -17.79 12.55 9.86
N GLN A 250 -17.32 11.52 10.57
CA GLN A 250 -15.89 11.25 10.73
C GLN A 250 -15.21 11.12 9.36
N TYR A 251 -15.73 10.23 8.52
CA TYR A 251 -15.16 9.97 7.20
C TYR A 251 -15.17 11.21 6.30
N LYS A 252 -16.29 11.94 6.24
CA LYS A 252 -16.42 13.13 5.39
C LYS A 252 -15.50 14.26 5.84
N LEU A 253 -15.21 14.39 7.13
CA LEU A 253 -14.21 15.32 7.65
C LEU A 253 -12.79 14.88 7.28
N GLU A 254 -12.46 13.59 7.41
CA GLU A 254 -11.15 13.07 6.99
C GLU A 254 -10.91 13.26 5.49
N GLU A 255 -11.90 12.90 4.65
CA GLU A 255 -11.84 12.97 3.19
C GLU A 255 -11.55 14.40 2.66
N ILE A 256 -12.03 15.45 3.36
CA ILE A 256 -11.76 16.85 2.97
C ILE A 256 -10.26 17.17 2.96
N PHE A 257 -9.48 16.52 3.82
CA PHE A 257 -8.05 16.74 3.96
C PHE A 257 -7.22 15.69 3.21
N GLU A 258 -7.87 14.71 2.56
CA GLU A 258 -7.21 13.77 1.66
C GLU A 258 -6.93 14.41 0.29
N GLY A 259 -5.88 13.95 -0.40
CA GLY A 259 -5.47 14.45 -1.72
C GLY A 259 -4.46 15.61 -1.73
N ASN A 260 -3.75 15.74 -2.84
CA ASN A 260 -2.66 16.70 -3.03
C ASN A 260 -3.08 17.82 -3.99
N GLY A 261 -2.62 19.06 -3.77
CA GLY A 261 -2.71 20.16 -4.73
C GLY A 261 -3.88 21.14 -4.54
N ASP A 262 -5.10 20.66 -4.32
CA ASP A 262 -6.27 21.55 -4.27
C ASP A 262 -6.44 22.26 -2.91
N PRO A 263 -6.91 23.53 -2.89
CA PRO A 263 -7.35 24.21 -1.68
C PRO A 263 -8.45 23.43 -0.93
N ILE A 264 -8.59 23.70 0.37
CA ILE A 264 -9.56 23.00 1.21
C ILE A 264 -10.98 23.44 0.83
N GLN A 265 -11.89 22.48 0.65
CA GLN A 265 -13.28 22.75 0.30
C GLN A 265 -14.06 23.31 1.49
N ILE A 266 -13.99 24.61 1.70
CA ILE A 266 -14.57 25.32 2.85
C ILE A 266 -16.07 25.07 3.00
N SER A 267 -16.85 25.13 1.92
CA SER A 267 -18.30 24.89 1.98
C SER A 267 -18.64 23.49 2.50
N ARG A 268 -17.84 22.50 2.12
CA ARG A 268 -17.95 21.12 2.58
C ARG A 268 -17.52 20.99 4.04
N LEU A 269 -16.40 21.61 4.42
CA LEU A 269 -15.93 21.64 5.82
C LEU A 269 -16.92 22.32 6.76
N GLN A 270 -17.49 23.45 6.35
CA GLN A 270 -18.49 24.16 7.14
C GLN A 270 -19.74 23.30 7.33
N ARG A 271 -20.23 22.63 6.28
CA ARG A 271 -21.37 21.71 6.36
C ARG A 271 -21.15 20.64 7.43
N TYR A 272 -20.03 19.92 7.39
CA TYR A 272 -19.81 18.81 8.33
C TYR A 272 -19.41 19.25 9.74
N THR A 273 -18.76 20.40 9.90
CA THR A 273 -18.53 21.00 11.23
C THR A 273 -19.83 21.45 11.87
N ASP A 274 -20.76 22.03 11.10
CA ASP A 274 -22.09 22.39 11.59
C ASP A 274 -22.91 21.14 11.96
N GLU A 275 -22.83 20.06 11.17
CA GLU A 275 -23.45 18.78 11.52
C GLU A 275 -22.87 18.20 12.81
N VAL A 276 -21.54 18.17 12.98
CA VAL A 276 -20.92 17.69 14.22
C VAL A 276 -21.40 18.48 15.43
N CYS A 277 -21.41 19.81 15.34
CA CYS A 277 -21.92 20.69 16.40
C CYS A 277 -23.43 20.48 16.65
N LYS A 278 -24.22 20.30 15.58
CA LYS A 278 -25.65 20.05 15.66
C LYS A 278 -25.91 18.75 16.40
N TRP A 279 -25.24 17.67 16.03
CA TRP A 279 -25.49 16.36 16.62
C TRP A 279 -24.76 16.10 17.94
N ASP A 280 -23.95 17.06 18.41
CA ASP A 280 -23.02 16.88 19.53
C ASP A 280 -22.17 15.60 19.35
N ALA A 281 -21.70 15.41 18.11
CA ALA A 281 -21.06 14.18 17.67
C ALA A 281 -19.65 14.05 18.24
N GLU A 282 -19.36 12.93 18.90
CA GLU A 282 -18.01 12.58 19.32
C GLU A 282 -17.16 12.10 18.13
N VAL A 283 -16.48 13.04 17.49
CA VAL A 283 -15.51 12.75 16.41
C VAL A 283 -14.11 12.51 16.96
N LYS A 284 -13.38 11.58 16.33
CA LYS A 284 -11.97 11.32 16.65
C LYS A 284 -11.10 12.40 16.03
N THR A 285 -10.62 13.31 16.87
CA THR A 285 -9.87 14.50 16.45
C THR A 285 -8.45 14.20 15.99
N ASP A 286 -7.80 13.14 16.49
CA ASP A 286 -6.38 12.86 16.22
C ASP A 286 -6.08 12.67 14.74
N ARG A 287 -6.87 11.84 14.06
CA ARG A 287 -6.70 11.54 12.63
C ARG A 287 -7.03 12.75 11.77
N ILE A 288 -8.10 13.49 12.10
CA ILE A 288 -8.47 14.72 11.40
C ILE A 288 -7.36 15.77 11.57
N SER A 289 -6.82 15.93 12.79
CA SER A 289 -5.73 16.86 13.08
C SER A 289 -4.49 16.50 12.26
N TYR A 290 -4.11 15.21 12.22
CA TYR A 290 -3.00 14.74 11.41
C TYR A 290 -3.17 15.02 9.91
N LEU A 291 -4.33 14.68 9.34
CA LEU A 291 -4.61 14.91 7.92
C LEU A 291 -4.65 16.40 7.58
N ALA A 292 -5.29 17.22 8.43
CA ALA A 292 -5.33 18.66 8.27
C ALA A 292 -3.92 19.27 8.34
N SER A 293 -3.08 18.84 9.28
CA SER A 293 -1.67 19.28 9.39
C SER A 293 -0.91 19.00 8.09
N LYS A 294 -1.04 17.79 7.57
CA LYS A 294 -0.39 17.38 6.31
C LYS A 294 -0.87 18.22 5.12
N LYS A 295 -2.19 18.46 5.02
CA LYS A 295 -2.79 19.27 3.95
C LYS A 295 -2.35 20.73 4.03
N ILE A 296 -2.37 21.32 5.23
CA ILE A 296 -1.93 22.70 5.48
C ILE A 296 -0.45 22.85 5.11
N MET A 297 0.42 21.94 5.59
CA MET A 297 1.85 21.95 5.25
C MET A 297 2.07 21.87 3.74
N HIS A 298 1.32 21.00 3.04
CA HIS A 298 1.41 20.89 1.59
C HIS A 298 1.00 22.19 0.87
N LEU A 299 -0.09 22.82 1.29
CA LEU A 299 -0.55 24.10 0.74
C LEU A 299 0.42 25.24 1.01
N VAL A 300 1.03 25.28 2.20
CA VAL A 300 2.10 26.23 2.55
C VAL A 300 3.31 26.05 1.63
N ASN A 301 3.70 24.81 1.33
CA ASN A 301 4.82 24.54 0.43
C ASN A 301 4.53 24.96 -1.03
N LEU A 302 3.28 24.90 -1.46
CA LEU A 302 2.84 25.38 -2.78
C LEU A 302 2.59 26.90 -2.82
N PHE A 303 2.58 27.57 -1.67
CA PHE A 303 2.29 28.99 -1.56
C PHE A 303 3.15 29.88 -2.48
N PRO A 304 4.48 29.68 -2.63
CA PRO A 304 5.32 30.55 -3.46
C PRO A 304 4.89 30.62 -4.93
N GLU A 305 4.44 29.49 -5.48
CA GLU A 305 4.07 29.30 -6.89
C GLU A 305 2.57 29.53 -7.15
N ASN A 306 1.77 29.73 -6.10
CA ASN A 306 0.33 29.93 -6.24
C ASN A 306 0.00 31.31 -6.84
N ALA A 307 -0.85 31.33 -7.87
CA ALA A 307 -1.31 32.56 -8.52
C ALA A 307 -2.22 33.41 -7.61
N ASN A 308 -2.99 32.77 -6.72
CA ASN A 308 -3.98 33.41 -5.84
C ASN A 308 -3.59 33.26 -4.35
N LYS A 309 -2.48 33.88 -3.96
CA LYS A 309 -1.94 33.83 -2.59
C LYS A 309 -2.91 34.34 -1.52
N ALA A 310 -3.60 35.45 -1.78
CA ALA A 310 -4.57 36.02 -0.85
C ALA A 310 -5.74 35.07 -0.56
N GLU A 311 -6.25 34.40 -1.60
CA GLU A 311 -7.34 33.43 -1.50
C GLU A 311 -6.90 32.19 -0.70
N LEU A 312 -5.68 31.72 -0.92
CA LEU A 312 -5.12 30.60 -0.16
C LEU A 312 -4.99 30.93 1.34
N ILE A 313 -4.59 32.15 1.70
CA ILE A 313 -4.52 32.57 3.11
C ILE A 313 -5.90 32.66 3.73
N ALA A 314 -6.88 33.22 3.02
CA ALA A 314 -8.27 33.25 3.47
C ALA A 314 -8.83 31.83 3.67
N ASN A 315 -8.51 30.90 2.75
CA ASN A 315 -8.89 29.49 2.86
C ASN A 315 -8.30 28.83 4.12
N LEU A 316 -7.03 29.09 4.43
CA LEU A 316 -6.38 28.54 5.62
C LEU A 316 -6.93 29.16 6.92
N ASP A 317 -7.20 30.47 6.96
CA ASP A 317 -7.87 31.13 8.10
C ASP A 317 -9.24 30.52 8.37
N GLU A 318 -10.07 30.39 7.33
CA GLU A 318 -11.40 29.82 7.49
C GLU A 318 -11.35 28.35 7.91
N THR A 319 -10.42 27.57 7.35
CA THR A 319 -10.19 26.18 7.77
C THR A 319 -9.92 26.09 9.28
N LEU A 320 -9.00 26.89 9.81
CA LEU A 320 -8.65 26.84 11.24
C LEU A 320 -9.81 27.28 12.14
N ARG A 321 -10.62 28.25 11.71
CA ARG A 321 -11.84 28.65 12.42
C ARG A 321 -12.87 27.52 12.48
N LEU A 322 -13.03 26.77 11.38
CA LEU A 322 -13.98 25.67 11.33
C LEU A 322 -13.52 24.48 12.16
N LEU A 323 -12.22 24.16 12.12
CA LEU A 323 -11.65 23.08 12.93
C LEU A 323 -11.72 23.38 14.43
N SER A 324 -11.54 24.63 14.85
CA SER A 324 -11.63 24.99 16.27
C SER A 324 -13.03 24.82 16.85
N LYS A 325 -14.10 25.01 16.05
CA LYS A 325 -15.50 24.73 16.47
C LYS A 325 -15.70 23.29 16.93
N ILE A 326 -14.99 22.34 16.32
CA ILE A 326 -15.06 20.90 16.62
C ILE A 326 -13.86 20.40 17.43
N LYS A 327 -13.11 21.31 18.07
CA LYS A 327 -11.94 21.00 18.92
C LYS A 327 -10.84 20.21 18.21
N VAL A 328 -10.68 20.40 16.90
CA VAL A 328 -9.58 19.81 16.12
C VAL A 328 -8.42 20.82 16.08
N THR A 329 -7.23 20.37 16.45
CA THR A 329 -6.02 21.20 16.57
C THR A 329 -4.91 20.65 15.66
N PRO A 330 -4.84 21.08 14.40
CA PRO A 330 -3.74 20.69 13.51
C PRO A 330 -2.43 21.34 13.94
N ASP A 331 -1.31 20.72 13.58
CA ASP A 331 0.00 21.33 13.56
C ASP A 331 0.08 22.36 12.42
N ILE A 332 0.40 23.59 12.79
CA ILE A 332 0.42 24.77 11.92
C ILE A 332 1.78 25.48 11.93
N GLU A 333 2.86 24.85 12.41
CA GLU A 333 4.18 25.49 12.55
C GLU A 333 4.66 26.10 11.22
N ALA A 334 4.53 25.34 10.13
CA ALA A 334 4.91 25.82 8.79
C ALA A 334 4.08 27.04 8.34
N LEU A 335 2.79 27.08 8.69
CA LEU A 335 1.91 28.20 8.39
C LEU A 335 2.27 29.43 9.24
N GLN A 336 2.58 29.23 10.52
CA GLN A 336 3.02 30.29 11.42
C GLN A 336 4.31 30.96 10.91
N GLU A 337 5.30 30.15 10.51
CA GLU A 337 6.57 30.66 9.96
C GLU A 337 6.35 31.45 8.66
N LEU A 338 5.46 30.98 7.78
CA LEU A 338 5.11 31.69 6.54
C LEU A 338 4.53 33.09 6.85
N ILE A 339 3.57 33.15 7.76
CA ILE A 339 2.88 34.40 8.13
C ILE A 339 3.82 35.36 8.86
N PHE A 340 4.63 34.84 9.79
CA PHE A 340 5.64 35.62 10.50
C PHE A 340 6.64 36.26 9.52
N ARG A 341 7.16 35.51 8.55
CA ARG A 341 8.09 36.04 7.53
C ARG A 341 7.46 37.15 6.70
N LYS A 342 6.21 36.98 6.26
CA LYS A 342 5.53 38.01 5.45
C LYS A 342 5.36 39.31 6.20
N LEU A 343 4.92 39.24 7.46
CA LEU A 343 4.74 40.43 8.27
C LEU A 343 6.07 41.07 8.67
N LYS A 344 7.08 40.29 9.08
CA LYS A 344 8.41 40.81 9.47
C LYS A 344 9.13 41.51 8.32
N ASN A 345 9.01 40.98 7.10
CA ASN A 345 9.66 41.56 5.92
C ASN A 345 8.81 42.67 5.26
N ASN A 346 7.61 42.95 5.78
CA ASN A 346 6.61 43.82 5.17
C ASN A 346 6.33 43.47 3.70
N ASP A 347 6.40 42.17 3.38
CA ASP A 347 6.24 41.60 2.04
C ASP A 347 4.79 41.19 1.80
N LEU A 348 3.91 42.20 1.85
CA LEU A 348 2.47 42.06 1.68
C LEU A 348 2.01 42.84 0.47
N THR A 349 1.37 42.15 -0.48
CA THR A 349 0.59 42.85 -1.51
C THR A 349 -0.68 43.47 -0.89
N LYS A 350 -1.30 44.44 -1.56
CA LYS A 350 -2.54 45.08 -1.07
C LYS A 350 -3.65 44.06 -0.79
N ASP A 351 -3.72 43.01 -1.60
CA ASP A 351 -4.76 41.98 -1.50
C ASP A 351 -4.46 40.95 -0.41
N GLU A 352 -3.20 40.78 -0.01
CA GLU A 352 -2.77 39.86 1.05
C GLU A 352 -2.86 40.47 2.46
N ALA A 353 -2.84 41.80 2.58
CA ALA A 353 -2.71 42.47 3.88
C ALA A 353 -3.87 42.15 4.85
N ASP A 354 -5.12 42.16 4.39
CA ASP A 354 -6.27 41.84 5.26
C ASP A 354 -6.33 40.35 5.65
N PRO A 355 -6.22 39.38 4.71
CA PRO A 355 -6.15 37.95 5.06
C PRO A 355 -5.01 37.60 6.01
N VAL A 356 -3.81 38.14 5.79
CA VAL A 356 -2.64 37.86 6.64
C VAL A 356 -2.84 38.40 8.05
N ASN A 357 -3.33 39.62 8.20
CA ASN A 357 -3.56 40.21 9.52
C ASN A 357 -4.67 39.48 10.29
N LYS A 358 -5.70 38.98 9.61
CA LYS A 358 -6.76 38.15 10.23
C LYS A 358 -6.21 36.82 10.70
N LEU A 359 -5.44 36.13 9.85
CA LEU A 359 -4.84 34.85 10.18
C LEU A 359 -3.81 34.98 11.31
N ALA A 360 -2.97 36.01 11.29
CA ALA A 360 -1.97 36.28 12.33
C ALA A 360 -2.60 36.43 13.72
N LYS A 361 -3.75 37.10 13.82
CA LYS A 361 -4.51 37.20 15.07
C LYS A 361 -5.08 35.86 15.52
N LEU A 362 -5.50 35.01 14.58
CA LEU A 362 -6.04 33.68 14.90
C LEU A 362 -4.96 32.72 15.41
N ILE A 363 -3.75 32.82 14.88
CA ILE A 363 -2.61 31.94 15.23
C ILE A 363 -1.64 32.57 16.24
N GLU A 364 -2.07 33.64 16.90
CA GLU A 364 -1.38 34.35 18.00
C GLU A 364 0.05 34.83 17.65
N ILE A 365 0.27 35.30 16.42
CA ILE A 365 1.54 35.93 16.02
C ILE A 365 1.49 37.42 16.36
N GLU A 366 2.28 37.82 17.36
CA GLU A 366 2.56 39.23 17.67
C GLU A 366 3.87 39.69 17.02
N ILE A 367 3.85 40.86 16.38
CA ILE A 367 5.05 41.50 15.83
C ILE A 367 5.14 42.87 16.47
N ASN A 368 6.18 43.03 17.29
CA ASN A 368 6.53 44.26 17.98
C ASN A 368 7.13 45.30 17.02
#